data_AF-A0A7Z2V7Z8-F1
#
_entry.id   AF-A0A7Z2V7Z8-F1
#
_cell.length_a   1.000
_cell.length_b   1.000
_cell.length_c   1.000
_cell.angle_alpha   90.00
_cell.angle_beta   90.00
_cell.angle_gamma   90.00
#
_symmetry.space_group_name_H-M   'P 1'
#
loop_
_entity.id
_entity.type
_entity.pdbx_description
1 polymer ?
#
loop_
_entity_poly.entity_id
_entity_poly.type
_entity_poly.pdbx_seq_one_letter_code
_entity_poly.pdbx_strand_id
1 'polypeptide(L)'
;MNQTSSPAAEAVAKADVDAGGRGLAKLNPSPRKAFEVTLTLKDAPGAFGLVQGAAQYDVSNEAECGKIQPETGTAGRITSQEDFALKKVSDTEYRGTVYLDLMQDEDYYGRGVCHWEFSGASVLLKATGAEEETRFLSFIEAKTVTAQQALTKYYWAKGYPRSESKSFPDTGELSAEQFKPDIRDELFTITLAAKEVAP
;
A
#
# COMPACT_ATOMS: atom_id res chain seq x y z
N MET A 1 -2.00 -11.82 31.56
CA MET A 1 -3.27 -11.07 31.75
C MET A 1 -3.82 -10.81 30.36
N ASN A 2 -4.83 -11.58 29.92
CA ASN A 2 -5.48 -11.32 28.63
C ASN A 2 -6.21 -9.99 28.74
N GLN A 3 -5.71 -8.97 28.05
CA GLN A 3 -6.42 -7.70 27.96
C GLN A 3 -7.49 -7.83 26.89
N THR A 4 -8.67 -8.28 27.29
CA THR A 4 -9.86 -8.02 26.47
C THR A 4 -10.04 -6.50 26.43
N SER A 5 -10.04 -5.92 25.22
CA SER A 5 -10.22 -4.48 25.06
C SER A 5 -11.61 -4.05 25.57
N SER A 6 -11.66 -2.95 26.32
CA SER A 6 -12.93 -2.40 26.83
C SER A 6 -13.79 -1.86 25.69
N PRO A 7 -15.13 -1.87 25.78
CA PRO A 7 -16.00 -1.28 24.76
C PRO A 7 -15.66 0.18 24.40
N ALA A 8 -15.17 0.96 25.37
CA ALA A 8 -14.71 2.32 25.12
C ALA A 8 -13.42 2.36 24.28
N ALA A 9 -12.47 1.45 24.54
CA ALA A 9 -11.24 1.34 23.77
C ALA A 9 -11.52 0.87 22.33
N GLU A 10 -12.47 -0.05 22.14
CA GLU A 10 -12.89 -0.48 20.82
C GLU A 10 -13.58 0.64 20.01
N ALA A 11 -14.37 1.49 20.67
CA ALA A 11 -15.00 2.64 20.02
C ALA A 11 -13.95 3.68 19.55
N VAL A 12 -12.95 3.95 20.38
CA VAL A 12 -11.80 4.80 20.01
C VAL A 12 -11.02 4.16 18.85
N ALA A 13 -10.74 2.86 18.92
CA ALA A 13 -10.06 2.14 17.86
C ALA A 13 -10.83 2.16 16.53
N LYS A 14 -12.16 2.05 16.58
CA LYS A 14 -12.98 2.19 15.38
C LYS A 14 -12.85 3.60 14.77
N ALA A 15 -12.93 4.64 15.60
CA ALA A 15 -12.77 6.01 15.12
C ALA A 15 -11.36 6.26 14.55
N ASP A 16 -10.33 5.64 15.14
CA ASP A 16 -8.96 5.67 14.62
C ASP A 16 -8.87 5.03 13.23
N VAL A 17 -9.43 3.83 13.04
CA VAL A 17 -9.51 3.18 11.71
C VAL A 17 -10.28 4.03 10.70
N ASP A 18 -11.41 4.62 11.10
CA ASP A 18 -12.21 5.50 10.23
C ASP A 18 -11.42 6.77 9.83
N ALA A 19 -10.41 7.16 10.62
CA ALA A 19 -9.48 8.26 10.34
C ALA A 19 -8.19 7.81 9.61
N GLY A 20 -8.08 6.55 9.20
CA GLY A 20 -6.90 5.98 8.53
C GLY A 20 -5.80 5.47 9.47
N GLY A 21 -6.09 5.39 10.77
CA GLY A 21 -5.24 4.74 11.75
C GLY A 21 -5.38 3.22 11.75
N ARG A 22 -4.77 2.58 12.74
CA ARG A 22 -4.61 1.12 12.84
C ARG A 22 -5.51 0.48 13.91
N GLY A 23 -6.32 1.30 14.59
CA GLY A 23 -7.23 0.85 15.64
C GLY A 23 -6.49 0.26 16.84
N LEU A 24 -6.81 -0.99 17.17
CA LEU A 24 -6.14 -1.72 18.26
C LEU A 24 -4.79 -2.31 17.83
N ALA A 25 -4.51 -2.36 16.53
CA ALA A 25 -3.31 -2.97 16.00
C ALA A 25 -2.05 -2.25 16.49
N LYS A 26 -0.98 -3.01 16.72
CA LYS A 26 0.31 -2.47 17.15
C LYS A 26 1.39 -2.76 16.13
N LEU A 27 2.44 -1.95 16.19
CA LEU A 27 3.66 -2.17 15.42
C LEU A 27 4.61 -3.08 16.20
N ASN A 28 5.26 -4.00 15.49
CA ASN A 28 6.38 -4.76 16.00
C ASN A 28 7.49 -3.77 16.41
N PRO A 29 7.94 -3.77 17.68
CA PRO A 29 8.95 -2.82 18.15
C PRO A 29 10.35 -3.07 17.55
N SER A 30 10.57 -4.20 16.87
CA SER A 30 11.85 -4.55 16.27
C SER A 30 11.65 -5.44 15.03
N PRO A 31 11.09 -4.89 13.93
CA PRO A 31 10.84 -5.65 12.72
C PRO A 31 12.18 -6.07 12.07
N ARG A 32 12.21 -7.25 11.47
CA ARG A 32 13.44 -7.89 10.97
C ARG A 32 13.40 -8.24 9.48
N LYS A 33 12.21 -8.39 8.88
CA LYS A 33 12.05 -8.83 7.49
C LYS A 33 12.04 -7.62 6.54
N ALA A 34 13.18 -6.96 6.41
CA ALA A 34 13.33 -5.73 5.63
C ALA A 34 13.47 -6.00 4.11
N PHE A 35 12.74 -5.25 3.30
CA PHE A 35 12.85 -5.23 1.85
C PHE A 35 13.03 -3.80 1.34
N GLU A 36 14.06 -3.56 0.53
CA GLU A 36 14.23 -2.30 -0.19
C GLU A 36 13.31 -2.31 -1.41
N VAL A 37 12.34 -1.41 -1.44
CA VAL A 37 11.46 -1.15 -2.58
C VAL A 37 12.09 -0.06 -3.44
N THR A 38 12.30 -0.37 -4.71
CA THR A 38 12.73 0.58 -5.74
C THR A 38 11.55 0.91 -6.64
N LEU A 39 11.29 2.20 -6.82
CA LEU A 39 10.40 2.74 -7.82
C LEU A 39 11.22 3.34 -8.96
N THR A 40 10.94 2.92 -10.19
CA THR A 40 11.57 3.45 -11.41
C THR A 40 10.52 4.01 -12.35
N LEU A 41 10.79 5.20 -12.88
CA LEU A 41 9.98 5.86 -13.89
C LEU A 41 10.68 5.78 -15.25
N LYS A 42 9.93 5.46 -16.30
CA LYS A 42 10.42 5.52 -17.67
C LYS A 42 9.48 6.34 -18.53
N ASP A 43 10.04 7.21 -19.36
CA ASP A 43 9.32 8.06 -20.32
C ASP A 43 8.24 8.95 -19.65
N ALA A 44 8.46 9.33 -18.39
CA ALA A 44 7.52 10.15 -17.64
C ALA A 44 7.31 11.53 -18.32
N PRO A 45 6.05 12.00 -18.45
CA PRO A 45 5.73 13.26 -19.13
C PRO A 45 6.23 14.51 -18.40
N GLY A 46 6.61 14.39 -17.14
CA GLY A 46 7.11 15.47 -16.31
C GLY A 46 7.59 14.98 -14.95
N ALA A 47 8.05 15.91 -14.11
CA ALA A 47 8.51 15.60 -12.76
C ALA A 47 7.36 15.32 -11.79
N PHE A 48 7.50 14.31 -10.93
CA PHE A 48 6.56 14.06 -9.84
C PHE A 48 7.04 14.74 -8.55
N GLY A 49 6.34 15.80 -8.14
CA GLY A 49 6.61 16.56 -6.93
C GLY A 49 6.07 15.90 -5.65
N LEU A 50 5.11 14.99 -5.78
CA LEU A 50 4.62 14.17 -4.68
C LEU A 50 4.72 12.69 -5.04
N VAL A 51 5.46 11.94 -4.23
CA VAL A 51 5.64 10.48 -4.32
C VAL A 51 5.48 9.91 -2.92
N GLN A 52 4.40 9.15 -2.70
CA GLN A 52 4.07 8.53 -1.42
C GLN A 52 4.12 7.01 -1.55
N GLY A 53 4.57 6.33 -0.51
CA GLY A 53 4.55 4.87 -0.42
C GLY A 53 3.72 4.43 0.78
N ALA A 54 2.89 3.41 0.59
CA ALA A 54 2.12 2.79 1.69
C ALA A 54 2.21 1.26 1.60
N ALA A 55 2.55 0.61 2.71
CA ALA A 55 2.59 -0.83 2.87
C ALA A 55 1.24 -1.32 3.43
N GLN A 56 0.67 -2.33 2.80
CA GLN A 56 -0.61 -2.91 3.18
C GLN A 56 -0.38 -4.21 3.95
N TYR A 57 -1.08 -4.33 5.07
CA TYR A 57 -1.11 -5.53 5.90
C TYR A 57 -2.55 -5.94 6.15
N ASP A 58 -2.80 -7.25 6.18
CA ASP A 58 -4.11 -7.82 6.50
C ASP A 58 -3.93 -8.98 7.48
N VAL A 59 -4.91 -9.18 8.36
CA VAL A 59 -4.92 -10.35 9.23
C VAL A 59 -5.42 -11.56 8.44
N SER A 60 -4.71 -12.69 8.49
CA SER A 60 -5.09 -13.87 7.71
C SER A 60 -6.13 -14.77 8.41
N ASN A 61 -6.36 -14.56 9.71
CA ASN A 61 -7.23 -15.37 10.55
C ASN A 61 -8.32 -14.55 11.30
N GLU A 62 -8.87 -13.52 10.65
CA GLU A 62 -9.83 -12.57 11.24
C GLU A 62 -11.05 -13.25 11.86
N ALA A 63 -11.55 -14.33 11.26
CA ALA A 63 -12.70 -15.08 11.77
C ALA A 63 -12.48 -15.62 13.20
N GLU A 64 -11.23 -16.00 13.50
CA GLU A 64 -10.83 -16.62 14.77
C GLU A 64 -10.51 -15.56 15.82
N CYS A 65 -9.76 -14.52 15.45
CA CYS A 65 -9.20 -13.56 16.39
C CYS A 65 -9.97 -12.22 16.47
N GLY A 66 -10.71 -11.85 15.42
CA GLY A 66 -11.21 -10.49 15.22
C GLY A 66 -12.49 -10.15 15.97
N LYS A 67 -12.98 -8.92 15.88
CA LYS A 67 -14.29 -8.57 16.45
C LYS A 67 -15.43 -9.09 15.57
N ILE A 68 -16.36 -9.82 16.16
CA ILE A 68 -17.60 -10.25 15.48
C ILE A 68 -18.57 -9.08 15.43
N GLN A 69 -19.02 -8.75 14.22
CA GLN A 69 -20.05 -7.75 13.97
C GLN A 69 -21.44 -8.33 14.31
N PRO A 70 -22.19 -7.73 15.25
CA PRO A 70 -23.52 -8.23 15.62
C PRO A 70 -24.49 -8.32 14.44
N GLU A 71 -24.38 -7.42 13.48
CA GLU A 71 -25.25 -7.29 12.31
C GLU A 71 -25.08 -8.42 11.29
N THR A 72 -23.86 -8.92 11.09
CA THR A 72 -23.55 -9.96 10.10
C THR A 72 -23.23 -11.31 10.72
N GLY A 73 -22.88 -11.33 12.02
CA GLY A 73 -22.37 -12.52 12.70
C GLY A 73 -20.96 -12.93 12.25
N THR A 74 -20.28 -12.13 11.43
CA THR A 74 -18.93 -12.43 10.92
C THR A 74 -17.89 -11.50 11.55
N ALA A 75 -16.62 -11.91 11.54
CA ALA A 75 -15.54 -10.99 11.87
C ALA A 75 -15.46 -9.86 10.83
N GLY A 76 -15.18 -8.64 11.29
CA GLY A 76 -14.80 -7.56 10.40
C GLY A 76 -13.40 -7.73 9.85
N ARG A 77 -13.13 -7.20 8.66
CA ARG A 77 -11.78 -7.13 8.09
C ARG A 77 -10.87 -6.31 9.02
N ILE A 78 -9.67 -6.81 9.29
CA ILE A 78 -8.63 -6.16 10.09
C ILE A 78 -7.45 -5.90 9.17
N THR A 79 -7.22 -4.62 8.90
CA THR A 79 -6.31 -4.17 7.85
C THR A 79 -5.57 -2.94 8.33
N SER A 80 -4.31 -2.78 7.94
CA SER A 80 -3.53 -1.56 8.22
C SER A 80 -2.76 -1.12 6.99
N GLN A 81 -2.77 0.18 6.74
CA GLN A 81 -1.88 0.82 5.76
C GLN A 81 -0.86 1.66 6.52
N GLU A 82 0.41 1.31 6.37
CA GLU A 82 1.50 2.01 7.03
C GLU A 82 2.35 2.73 5.97
N ASP A 83 2.45 4.04 6.09
CA ASP A 83 3.29 4.85 5.21
C ASP A 83 4.75 4.44 5.36
N PHE A 84 5.46 4.38 4.23
CA PHE A 84 6.91 4.22 4.21
C PHE A 84 7.56 5.32 3.37
N ALA A 85 8.68 5.84 3.86
CA ALA A 85 9.38 6.93 3.20
C ALA A 85 10.07 6.44 1.92
N LEU A 86 9.71 7.03 0.79
CA LEU A 86 10.43 6.93 -0.47
C LEU A 86 11.40 8.11 -0.61
N LYS A 87 12.69 7.81 -0.61
CA LYS A 87 13.75 8.79 -0.85
C LYS A 87 14.03 8.88 -2.34
N LYS A 88 14.01 10.10 -2.89
CA LYS A 88 14.40 10.37 -4.28
C LYS A 88 15.91 10.12 -4.44
N VAL A 89 16.27 9.21 -5.36
CA VAL A 89 17.65 8.89 -5.74
C VAL A 89 18.03 9.66 -7.01
N SER A 90 17.10 9.77 -7.96
CA SER A 90 17.23 10.57 -9.18
C SER A 90 15.86 11.08 -9.62
N ASP A 91 15.77 11.80 -10.73
CA ASP A 91 14.48 12.23 -11.31
C ASP A 91 13.58 11.06 -11.71
N THR A 92 14.15 9.87 -11.90
CA THR A 92 13.45 8.66 -12.35
C THR A 92 13.51 7.51 -11.35
N GLU A 93 14.14 7.68 -10.18
CA GLU A 93 14.33 6.60 -9.22
C GLU A 93 14.10 7.04 -7.77
N TYR A 94 13.35 6.23 -7.03
CA TYR A 94 13.07 6.41 -5.61
C TYR A 94 13.26 5.08 -4.88
N ARG A 95 13.72 5.13 -3.63
CA ARG A 95 13.94 3.95 -2.79
C ARG A 95 13.38 4.12 -1.40
N GLY A 96 12.78 3.07 -0.88
CA GLY A 96 12.23 3.02 0.47
C GLY A 96 12.39 1.62 1.05
N THR A 97 12.11 1.47 2.34
CA THR A 97 12.17 0.18 3.01
C THR A 97 10.81 -0.17 3.58
N VAL A 98 10.34 -1.38 3.30
CA VAL A 98 9.16 -1.97 3.93
C VAL A 98 9.61 -3.16 4.79
N TYR A 99 8.86 -3.44 5.84
CA TYR A 99 9.09 -4.61 6.68
C TYR A 99 7.91 -5.56 6.58
N LEU A 100 8.14 -6.82 6.21
CA LEU A 100 7.06 -7.78 6.06
C LEU A 100 6.42 -8.15 7.41
N ASP A 101 7.17 -7.98 8.50
CA ASP A 101 6.79 -8.22 9.90
C ASP A 101 6.60 -6.92 10.69
N LEU A 102 6.18 -5.84 10.02
CA LEU A 102 5.96 -4.53 10.65
C LEU A 102 4.83 -4.57 11.68
N MET A 103 3.75 -5.27 11.37
CA MET A 103 2.59 -5.39 12.27
C MET A 103 2.86 -6.45 13.34
N GLN A 104 2.36 -6.21 14.54
CA GLN A 104 2.53 -7.11 15.68
C GLN A 104 1.39 -8.14 15.74
N ASP A 105 1.74 -9.41 15.79
CA ASP A 105 0.77 -10.46 16.16
C ASP A 105 0.38 -10.29 17.64
N GLU A 106 -0.92 -10.11 17.91
CA GLU A 106 -1.45 -9.96 19.26
C GLU A 106 -2.93 -10.36 19.33
N ASP A 107 -3.40 -10.71 20.52
CA ASP A 107 -4.82 -10.93 20.81
C ASP A 107 -5.51 -9.59 21.11
N TYR A 108 -6.00 -8.92 20.07
CA TYR A 108 -6.61 -7.58 20.16
C TYR A 108 -8.02 -7.58 20.77
N TYR A 109 -8.75 -8.69 20.64
CA TYR A 109 -10.18 -8.78 20.98
C TYR A 109 -10.48 -9.85 22.03
N GLY A 110 -9.46 -10.49 22.62
CA GLY A 110 -9.62 -11.55 23.61
C GLY A 110 -10.14 -12.88 23.04
N ARG A 111 -10.01 -13.09 21.72
CA ARG A 111 -10.51 -14.29 21.01
C ARG A 111 -9.39 -15.20 20.49
N GLY A 112 -8.13 -14.77 20.63
CA GLY A 112 -6.96 -15.45 20.11
C GLY A 112 -6.03 -14.48 19.38
N VAL A 113 -4.81 -14.93 19.06
CA VAL A 113 -3.82 -14.10 18.38
C VAL A 113 -4.26 -13.85 16.93
N CYS A 114 -4.30 -12.58 16.53
CA CYS A 114 -4.39 -12.20 15.13
C CYS A 114 -3.02 -12.30 14.47
N HIS A 115 -2.95 -13.03 13.37
CA HIS A 115 -1.75 -13.21 12.57
C HIS A 115 -1.75 -12.23 11.39
N TRP A 116 -0.78 -11.33 11.39
CA TRP A 116 -0.63 -10.34 10.34
C TRP A 116 0.22 -10.87 9.19
N GLU A 117 -0.22 -10.53 7.98
CA GLU A 117 0.53 -10.78 6.75
C GLU A 117 0.73 -9.47 5.99
N PHE A 118 1.93 -9.30 5.42
CA PHE A 118 2.16 -8.26 4.43
C PHE A 118 1.46 -8.65 3.14
N SER A 119 0.57 -7.77 2.66
CA SER A 119 -0.23 -7.99 1.45
C SER A 119 0.42 -7.38 0.20
N GLY A 120 1.20 -6.31 0.38
CA GLY A 120 1.89 -5.63 -0.72
C GLY A 120 2.24 -4.18 -0.40
N ALA A 121 2.83 -3.49 -1.36
CA ALA A 121 3.16 -2.08 -1.25
C ALA A 121 2.57 -1.29 -2.41
N SER A 122 2.02 -0.12 -2.12
CA SER A 122 1.54 0.84 -3.11
C SER A 122 2.42 2.08 -3.18
N VAL A 123 2.37 2.74 -4.33
CA VAL A 123 2.94 4.06 -4.54
C VAL A 123 1.91 4.96 -5.20
N LEU A 124 1.82 6.20 -4.71
CA LEU A 124 0.96 7.24 -5.28
C LEU A 124 1.83 8.40 -5.74
N LEU A 125 1.65 8.78 -7.00
CA LEU A 125 2.41 9.84 -7.64
C LEU A 125 1.49 10.95 -8.15
N LYS A 126 1.91 12.20 -7.91
CA LYS A 126 1.28 13.43 -8.39
C LYS A 126 2.33 14.43 -8.87
N ALA A 127 1.95 15.27 -9.83
CA ALA A 127 2.85 16.24 -10.46
C ALA A 127 3.35 17.29 -9.45
N THR A 128 2.45 17.84 -8.65
CA THR A 128 2.77 18.80 -7.58
C THR A 128 2.18 18.41 -6.23
N GLY A 129 1.17 17.54 -6.23
CA GLY A 129 0.41 17.16 -5.04
C GLY A 129 -0.96 17.83 -4.95
N ALA A 130 -1.29 18.74 -5.86
CA ALA A 130 -2.59 19.42 -5.90
C ALA A 130 -3.76 18.42 -5.98
N GLU A 131 -4.86 18.71 -5.30
CA GLU A 131 -5.98 17.77 -5.07
C GLU A 131 -6.53 17.22 -6.38
N GLU A 132 -6.66 18.10 -7.38
CA GLU A 132 -7.27 17.86 -8.67
C GLU A 132 -6.38 17.14 -9.71
N GLU A 133 -5.13 16.90 -9.38
CA GLU A 133 -4.19 16.16 -10.23
C GLU A 133 -4.53 14.67 -10.27
N THR A 134 -4.19 14.04 -11.39
CA THR A 134 -4.31 12.59 -11.54
C THR A 134 -3.47 11.89 -10.47
N ARG A 135 -4.08 10.95 -9.77
CA ARG A 135 -3.40 10.06 -8.82
C ARG A 135 -2.92 8.83 -9.57
N PHE A 136 -1.64 8.76 -9.93
CA PHE A 136 -1.07 7.56 -10.53
C PHE A 136 -0.72 6.57 -9.43
N LEU A 137 -1.44 5.46 -9.39
CA LEU A 137 -1.34 4.43 -8.35
C LEU A 137 -0.78 3.14 -8.94
N SER A 138 0.28 2.61 -8.33
CA SER A 138 0.78 1.26 -8.61
C SER A 138 0.84 0.46 -7.32
N PHE A 139 0.56 -0.84 -7.38
CA PHE A 139 0.57 -1.75 -6.23
C PHE A 139 1.27 -3.04 -6.59
N ILE A 140 2.35 -3.37 -5.87
CA ILE A 140 3.09 -4.63 -6.00
C ILE A 140 2.65 -5.59 -4.89
N GLU A 141 2.17 -6.77 -5.29
CA GLU A 141 1.69 -7.80 -4.36
C GLU A 141 2.85 -8.44 -3.58
N ALA A 142 2.55 -8.91 -2.37
CA ALA A 142 3.50 -9.59 -1.50
C ALA A 142 4.24 -10.73 -2.20
N LYS A 143 3.54 -11.53 -3.00
CA LYS A 143 4.15 -12.65 -3.75
C LYS A 143 5.22 -12.18 -4.74
N THR A 144 5.05 -11.01 -5.35
CA THR A 144 6.02 -10.43 -6.28
C THR A 144 7.21 -9.84 -5.51
N VAL A 145 6.94 -9.21 -4.36
CA VAL A 145 7.98 -8.69 -3.44
C VAL A 145 8.87 -9.81 -2.91
N THR A 146 8.28 -10.88 -2.38
CA THR A 146 9.03 -12.01 -1.79
C THR A 146 9.73 -12.86 -2.85
N ALA A 147 9.19 -12.94 -4.06
CA ALA A 147 9.88 -13.51 -5.22
C ALA A 147 11.00 -12.60 -5.76
N GLN A 148 11.17 -11.38 -5.22
CA GLN A 148 12.12 -10.36 -5.67
C GLN A 148 11.99 -10.06 -7.17
N GLN A 149 10.75 -10.07 -7.66
CA GLN A 149 10.39 -9.75 -9.02
C GLN A 149 9.98 -8.28 -9.15
N ALA A 150 9.91 -7.80 -10.38
CA ALA A 150 9.43 -6.46 -10.69
C ALA A 150 8.00 -6.51 -11.23
N LEU A 151 7.21 -5.50 -10.87
CA LEU A 151 5.93 -5.17 -11.48
C LEU A 151 6.10 -3.88 -12.28
N THR A 152 5.82 -3.93 -13.58
CA THR A 152 5.74 -2.73 -14.42
C THR A 152 4.30 -2.49 -14.82
N LYS A 153 3.84 -1.26 -14.63
CA LYS A 153 2.55 -0.78 -15.15
C LYS A 153 2.74 0.36 -16.14
N TYR A 154 1.85 0.40 -17.12
CA TYR A 154 1.82 1.38 -18.20
C TYR A 154 0.69 2.38 -17.96
N TYR A 155 0.96 3.65 -18.22
CA TYR A 155 0.07 4.77 -17.96
C TYR A 155 0.05 5.71 -19.15
N TRP A 156 -1.10 6.33 -19.44
CA TRP A 156 -1.20 7.27 -20.54
C TRP A 156 -0.64 8.63 -20.16
N ALA A 157 0.37 9.10 -20.90
CA ALA A 157 1.13 10.31 -20.58
C ALA A 157 0.26 11.58 -20.58
N LYS A 158 -0.76 11.68 -21.45
CA LYS A 158 -1.66 12.84 -21.48
C LYS A 158 -2.62 12.92 -20.28
N GLY A 159 -2.69 11.88 -19.45
CA GLY A 159 -3.34 11.94 -18.15
C GLY A 159 -2.58 12.81 -17.14
N TYR A 160 -1.33 13.18 -17.43
CA TYR A 160 -0.50 14.05 -16.60
C TYR A 160 -0.60 15.54 -17.05
N PRO A 161 -0.60 16.50 -16.11
CA PRO A 161 -0.73 16.28 -14.67
C PRO A 161 -2.19 15.98 -14.27
N ARG A 162 -3.14 16.19 -15.19
CA ARG A 162 -4.58 16.10 -14.93
C ARG A 162 -5.32 15.45 -16.10
N SER A 163 -6.00 14.36 -15.83
CA SER A 163 -6.94 13.74 -16.76
C SER A 163 -8.32 14.40 -16.67
N GLU A 164 -9.14 14.24 -17.70
CA GLU A 164 -10.54 14.71 -17.68
C GLU A 164 -11.39 13.96 -16.64
N SER A 165 -10.97 12.73 -16.29
CA SER A 165 -11.60 11.86 -15.30
C SER A 165 -11.12 12.21 -13.88
N LYS A 166 -11.91 13.02 -13.16
CA LYS A 166 -11.52 13.54 -11.83
C LYS A 166 -11.73 12.57 -10.66
N SER A 167 -12.51 11.51 -10.83
CA SER A 167 -13.07 10.77 -9.68
C SER A 167 -12.24 9.58 -9.20
N PHE A 168 -11.32 9.04 -10.01
CA PHE A 168 -10.62 7.79 -9.71
C PHE A 168 -9.11 7.92 -9.92
N PRO A 169 -8.29 7.21 -9.13
CA PRO A 169 -6.86 7.10 -9.43
C PRO A 169 -6.68 6.37 -10.77
N ASP A 170 -5.66 6.77 -11.52
CA ASP A 170 -5.19 5.99 -12.66
C ASP A 170 -4.34 4.84 -12.11
N THR A 171 -4.84 3.62 -12.25
CA THR A 171 -4.15 2.42 -11.77
C THR A 171 -3.22 1.80 -12.80
N GLY A 172 -3.16 2.36 -14.01
CA GLY A 172 -2.40 1.84 -15.15
C GLY A 172 -2.83 0.45 -15.58
N GLU A 173 -2.18 -0.07 -16.62
CA GLU A 173 -2.39 -1.42 -17.14
C GLU A 173 -1.12 -2.26 -17.08
N LEU A 174 -1.28 -3.57 -17.03
CA LEU A 174 -0.16 -4.53 -16.98
C LEU A 174 0.58 -4.65 -18.31
N SER A 175 0.00 -4.19 -19.41
CA SER A 175 0.65 -4.23 -20.72
C SER A 175 0.16 -3.10 -21.62
N ALA A 176 1.03 -2.65 -22.53
CA ALA A 176 0.70 -1.60 -23.49
C ALA A 176 -0.44 -2.01 -24.44
N GLU A 177 -0.65 -3.31 -24.66
CA GLU A 177 -1.68 -3.84 -25.53
C GLU A 177 -3.10 -3.57 -25.02
N GLN A 178 -3.27 -3.31 -23.73
CA GLN A 178 -4.56 -2.95 -23.12
C GLN A 178 -5.00 -1.52 -23.49
N PHE A 179 -4.05 -0.69 -23.94
CA PHE A 179 -4.34 0.60 -24.52
C PHE A 179 -4.66 0.48 -26.01
N LYS A 180 -5.47 1.43 -26.50
CA LYS A 180 -5.78 1.52 -27.93
C LYS A 180 -4.48 1.71 -28.73
N PRO A 181 -4.34 1.10 -29.93
CA PRO A 181 -3.10 1.14 -30.70
C PRO A 181 -2.52 2.54 -30.95
N ASP A 182 -3.40 3.53 -31.13
CA ASP A 182 -3.06 4.93 -31.43
C ASP A 182 -2.44 5.71 -30.25
N ILE A 183 -2.51 5.17 -29.02
CA ILE A 183 -1.93 5.82 -27.83
C ILE A 183 -0.78 5.04 -27.20
N ARG A 184 -0.37 3.91 -27.79
CA ARG A 184 0.69 3.05 -27.22
C ARG A 184 2.08 3.69 -27.21
N ASP A 185 2.32 4.62 -28.13
CA ASP A 185 3.55 5.42 -28.18
C ASP A 185 3.50 6.64 -27.24
N GLU A 186 2.38 6.85 -26.55
CA GLU A 186 2.16 7.94 -25.59
C GLU A 186 2.07 7.40 -24.15
N LEU A 187 2.78 6.31 -23.86
CA LEU A 187 2.78 5.68 -22.54
C LEU A 187 4.06 5.99 -21.78
N PHE A 188 3.92 6.11 -20.46
CA PHE A 188 5.04 6.05 -19.52
C PHE A 188 4.85 4.88 -18.57
N THR A 189 5.91 4.46 -17.88
CA THR A 189 5.82 3.32 -16.95
C THR A 189 6.23 3.68 -15.53
N ILE A 190 5.55 3.03 -14.59
CA ILE A 190 5.97 2.94 -13.19
C ILE A 190 6.34 1.48 -12.92
N THR A 191 7.60 1.25 -12.57
CA THR A 191 8.09 -0.07 -12.18
C THR A 191 8.37 -0.09 -10.69
N LEU A 192 7.82 -1.09 -10.00
CA LEU A 192 8.12 -1.42 -8.62
C LEU A 192 8.91 -2.71 -8.58
N ALA A 193 10.01 -2.72 -7.84
CA ALA A 193 10.77 -3.93 -7.55
C ALA A 193 11.17 -3.93 -6.08
N ALA A 194 11.38 -5.11 -5.50
CA ALA A 194 11.85 -5.23 -4.14
C ALA A 194 12.99 -6.23 -4.02
N LYS A 195 13.92 -5.96 -3.11
CA LYS A 195 14.99 -6.89 -2.74
C LYS A 195 15.08 -7.03 -1.23
N GLU A 196 15.33 -8.23 -0.76
CA GLU A 196 15.59 -8.46 0.66
C GLU A 196 16.85 -7.71 1.07
N VAL A 197 16.79 -7.00 2.19
CA VAL A 197 17.96 -6.33 2.76
C VAL A 197 18.66 -7.36 3.63
N ALA A 198 19.83 -7.84 3.18
CA ALA A 198 20.64 -8.77 3.95
C ALA A 198 21.00 -8.14 5.32
N PRO A 199 20.97 -8.92 6.42
CA PRO A 199 21.38 -8.46 7.75
C PRO A 199 22.84 -8.00 7.83
#